data_AF-A0A929FRP5-F1
#
_entry.id   AF-A0A929FRP5-F1
#
_cell.length_a   1.000
_cell.length_b   1.000
_cell.length_c   1.000
_cell.angle_alpha   90.00
_cell.angle_beta   90.00
_cell.angle_gamma   90.00
#
_symmetry.space_group_name_H-M   'P 1'
#
loop_
_entity.id
_entity.type
_entity.pdbx_description
1 polymer ?
#
loop_
_entity_poly.entity_id
_entity_poly.type
_entity_poly.pdbx_seq_one_letter_code
_entity_poly.pdbx_strand_id
1 'polypeptide(L)' 'MFGLGWPEVVLIGIVAVVIFGPQKIPDMGRALGKTLKGFKEEMNTPTSEEDEPEQDKV' A
#
# COMPACT_ATOMS: atom_id res chain seq x y z
N MET A 1 9.09 14.35 -30.14
CA MET A 1 10.28 14.86 -29.41
C MET A 1 9.83 15.08 -27.98
N PHE A 2 10.57 14.56 -26.98
CA PHE A 2 10.14 14.37 -25.58
C PHE A 2 9.14 13.22 -25.35
N GLY A 3 9.66 11.99 -25.44
CA GLY A 3 9.06 10.85 -24.75
C GLY A 3 9.61 10.85 -23.33
N LEU A 4 8.72 10.87 -22.32
CA LEU A 4 9.12 10.77 -20.93
C LEU A 4 9.66 9.36 -20.71
N GLY A 5 10.98 9.21 -20.81
CA GLY A 5 11.67 7.94 -20.75
C GLY A 5 12.03 7.58 -19.32
N TRP A 6 12.51 6.34 -19.16
CA TRP A 6 13.16 5.91 -17.92
C TRP A 6 14.26 6.87 -17.42
N PRO A 7 15.10 7.49 -18.29
CA PRO A 7 16.12 8.43 -17.82
C PRO A 7 15.55 9.66 -17.12
N GLU A 8 14.48 10.27 -17.66
CA GLU A 8 13.85 11.45 -17.08
C GLU A 8 13.18 11.13 -15.73
N VAL A 9 12.54 9.96 -15.61
CA VAL A 9 11.95 9.51 -14.34
C VAL A 9 13.03 9.31 -13.28
N VAL A 10 14.17 8.73 -13.64
CA VAL A 10 15.31 8.56 -12.72
C VAL A 10 15.87 9.90 -12.28
N LEU A 11 16.01 10.87 -13.20
CA LEU A 11 16.50 12.21 -12.86
C LEU A 11 15.57 12.91 -11.85
N ILE A 12 14.26 12.85 -12.06
CA ILE A 12 13.26 13.39 -11.13
C ILE A 12 13.33 12.65 -9.78
N GLY A 13 13.47 11.32 -9.82
CA GLY A 13 13.65 10.48 -8.64
C GLY A 13 14.86 10.88 -7.79
N ILE A 14 15.99 11.19 -8.42
CA ILE A 14 17.20 11.67 -7.73
C ILE A 14 16.92 13.00 -7.02
N VAL A 15 16.30 13.96 -7.71
CA VAL A 15 15.95 15.27 -7.10
C VAL A 15 15.00 15.08 -5.91
N ALA A 16 13.99 14.23 -6.05
CA ALA A 16 13.06 13.91 -4.97
C ALA A 16 13.79 13.26 -3.77
N VAL A 17 14.74 12.35 -4.03
CA VAL A 17 15.55 11.70 -2.98
C VAL A 17 16.47 12.70 -2.28
N VAL A 18 16.99 13.73 -2.96
CA VAL A 18 17.78 14.79 -2.32
C VAL A 18 16.92 15.62 -1.36
N ILE A 19 15.67 15.93 -1.74
CA ILE A 19 14.75 16.73 -0.91
C ILE A 19 14.22 15.92 0.27
N PHE A 20 13.72 14.71 0.02
CA PHE A 20 13.05 13.89 1.02
C PHE A 20 13.98 12.93 1.76
N GLY A 21 15.13 12.60 1.19
CA GLY A 21 16.09 11.61 1.69
C GLY A 21 15.77 10.18 1.24
N PRO A 22 16.80 9.33 0.98
CA PRO A 22 16.63 7.98 0.47
C PRO A 22 15.94 7.03 1.46
N GLN A 23 15.93 7.36 2.76
CA GLN A 23 15.24 6.57 3.78
C GLN A 23 13.73 6.89 3.86
N LYS A 24 13.30 8.10 3.51
CA LYS A 24 11.88 8.47 3.66
C LYS A 24 10.98 7.84 2.60
N ILE A 25 11.49 7.63 1.39
CA ILE A 25 10.75 6.94 0.31
C ILE A 25 10.33 5.51 0.71
N PRO A 26 11.24 4.61 1.16
CA PRO A 26 10.87 3.27 1.58
C PRO A 26 10.05 3.26 2.87
N ASP A 27 10.28 4.19 3.80
CA ASP A 27 9.49 4.26 5.03
C ASP A 27 8.03 4.67 4.77
N MET A 28 7.81 5.66 3.89
CA MET A 28 6.47 6.00 3.39
C MET A 28 5.85 4.82 2.63
N GLY A 29 6.61 4.14 1.78
CA GLY A 29 6.13 2.95 1.06
C GLY A 29 5.73 1.80 1.99
N ARG A 30 6.47 1.57 3.08
CA ARG A 30 6.13 0.56 4.11
C ARG A 30 4.86 0.95 4.87
N ALA A 31 4.72 2.22 5.24
CA ALA A 31 3.52 2.71 5.93
C ALA A 31 2.28 2.58 5.06
N LEU A 32 2.34 3.09 3.82
CA LEU A 32 1.27 2.96 2.83
C LEU A 32 0.98 1.49 2.50
N GLY A 33 2.01 0.66 2.35
CA GLY A 33 1.86 -0.76 2.08
C GLY A 33 1.14 -1.52 3.19
N LYS A 34 1.37 -1.18 4.46
CA LYS A 34 0.62 -1.72 5.59
C LYS A 34 -0.85 -1.31 5.54
N THR A 35 -1.13 -0.04 5.25
CA THR A 35 -2.50 0.47 5.09
C THR A 35 -3.22 -0.20 3.93
N LEU A 36 -2.59 -0.28 2.76
CA LEU A 36 -3.14 -0.95 1.58
C LEU A 36 -3.35 -2.44 1.82
N LYS A 37 -2.46 -3.10 2.57
CA LYS A 37 -2.60 -4.51 2.95
C LYS A 37 -3.85 -4.72 3.81
N GLY A 38 -4.04 -3.91 4.87
CA GLY A 38 -5.22 -3.98 5.72
C GLY A 38 -6.50 -3.67 4.95
N PHE A 39 -6.48 -2.63 4.10
CA PHE A 39 -7.60 -2.30 3.22
C PHE A 39 -7.95 -3.44 2.26
N LYS A 40 -6.93 -4.11 1.69
CA LYS A 40 -7.13 -5.28 0.84
C LYS A 40 -7.71 -6.45 1.63
N GLU A 41 -7.26 -6.67 2.85
CA GLU A 41 -7.72 -7.77 3.71
C GLU A 41 -9.21 -7.60 4.07
N GLU A 42 -9.60 -6.40 4.51
CA GLU A 42 -11.01 -6.05 4.78
C GLU A 42 -11.90 -6.14 3.52
N MET A 43 -11.39 -5.73 2.36
CA MET A 43 -12.11 -5.86 1.09
C MET A 43 -12.22 -7.29 0.56
N ASN A 44 -11.29 -8.17 0.94
CA ASN A 44 -11.26 -9.57 0.50
C ASN A 44 -11.83 -10.52 1.56
N THR A 45 -12.21 -10.04 2.74
CA THR A 45 -13.21 -10.73 3.56
C THR A 45 -14.49 -10.73 2.74
N PRO A 46 -14.89 -11.87 2.15
CA PRO A 46 -16.22 -11.96 1.59
C PRO A 46 -17.20 -11.70 2.73
N THR A 47 -18.30 -11.02 2.43
CA THR A 47 -19.50 -10.97 3.28
C THR A 47 -20.06 -12.41 3.43
N SER A 48 -19.29 -13.31 4.03
CA SER A 48 -19.50 -14.76 4.05
C SER A 48 -18.76 -15.37 5.22
N GLU A 49 -19.05 -14.86 6.42
CA GLU A 49 -19.21 -15.67 7.63
C GLU A 49 -20.44 -15.02 8.29
N GLU A 50 -21.64 -15.56 8.05
CA GLU A 50 -22.23 -16.56 8.93
C GLU A 50 -22.21 -16.07 10.39
N ASP A 51 -23.23 -15.25 10.67
CA ASP A 51 -23.84 -15.15 11.99
C ASP A 51 -24.43 -16.54 12.30
N GLU A 52 -23.59 -17.51 12.66
CA GLU A 52 -24.04 -18.70 13.39
C GLU A 52 -24.13 -18.31 14.86
N PRO A 53 -25.34 -18.12 15.43
CA PRO A 53 -25.47 -18.05 16.87
C PRO A 53 -25.18 -19.45 17.42
N GLU A 54 -24.03 -19.57 18.07
CA GLU A 54 -23.79 -20.54 19.13
C GLU A 54 -24.94 -20.38 20.14
N GLN A 55 -25.96 -21.26 20.07
CA GLN A 55 -27.04 -21.29 21.05
C GLN A 55 -27.08 -22.66 21.72
N ASP A 56 -26.43 -22.66 22.88
CA ASP A 56 -26.83 -23.31 24.12
C ASP A 56 -27.38 -24.74 24.09
N LYS A 57 -26.58 -25.59 24.73
CA LYS A 57 -26.95 -26.72 25.58
C LYS A 57 -28.39 -26.63 26.11
N VAL A 58 -29.21 -27.66 25.83
CA VAL A 58 -30.22 -28.26 26.74
C VAL A 58 -30.57 -29.66 26.30
#